data_AF-A0A0N4X2H8-F1
#
_entry.id   AF-A0A0N4X2H8-F1
#
_cell.length_a   1.000
_cell.length_b   1.000
_cell.length_c   1.000
_cell.angle_alpha   90.00
_cell.angle_beta   90.00
_cell.angle_gamma   90.00
#
_symmetry.space_group_name_H-M   'P 1'
#
loop_
_entity.id
_entity.type
_entity.pdbx_description
1 polymer ?
#
loop_
_entity_poly.entity_id
_entity_poly.type
_entity_poly.pdbx_seq_one_letter_code
_entity_poly.pdbx_strand_id
1 'polypeptide(L)'
;MCMSLRNGNESYISCTGLKLFIPDLHYYLAQQIHPVVSRLCTPIEETDAVRLAEALECRISRECCGPAFPIVTIRGFFVLGMDASSYRRSAAARASDNAAVEDEWAWNGPVTYDHCESLSFVCPGQGCGNVLNIRKAIENEESGLRLSLDTCEKCNVELSQYSAYICNRLSLTLRDYVMKHLMAPFKCDDPVCEFSTRTHLLRWSREGLECPKCSGGVLRKEYSAKDLFDQQMFLKQVVDVHTALEELKPEQRRILQSKPNFPAVMSLYNELSALITRYLDKNAYSKVDLAFIFAPMLKIE
;
A
#
# COMPACT_ATOMS: atom_id res chain seq x y z
N MET A 1 36.62 24.37 35.04
CA MET A 1 35.72 24.57 36.21
C MET A 1 34.44 25.20 35.68
N CYS A 2 33.36 24.44 35.54
CA CYS A 2 32.05 25.00 35.17
C CYS A 2 31.30 25.34 36.45
N MET A 3 31.03 26.63 36.67
CA MET A 3 30.11 27.08 37.71
C MET A 3 28.67 26.82 37.26
N SER A 4 27.91 26.10 38.08
CA SER A 4 26.48 25.94 37.91
C SER A 4 25.78 27.09 38.63
N LEU A 5 25.27 28.05 37.86
CA LEU A 5 24.30 29.02 38.38
C LEU A 5 22.90 28.44 38.14
N ARG A 6 22.25 27.98 39.22
CA ARG A 6 20.82 27.71 39.21
C ARG A 6 20.09 29.03 39.34
N ASN A 7 19.34 29.40 38.31
CA ASN A 7 18.14 30.22 38.46
C ASN A 7 17.14 29.85 37.37
N GLY A 8 15.89 29.70 37.80
CA GLY A 8 14.64 29.46 37.06
C GLY A 8 14.67 29.24 35.55
N ASN A 9 14.25 28.03 35.17
CA ASN A 9 13.45 27.68 33.99
C ASN A 9 13.98 27.75 32.56
N GLU A 10 15.23 28.10 32.29
CA GLU A 10 15.79 27.90 30.93
C GLU A 10 17.28 27.56 30.99
N SER A 11 17.61 26.31 30.64
CA SER A 11 19.01 25.84 30.57
C SER A 11 19.58 26.14 29.19
N TYR A 12 19.92 27.39 28.89
CA TYR A 12 20.72 27.69 27.70
C TYR A 12 22.19 27.43 27.99
N ILE A 13 22.66 26.23 27.62
CA ILE A 13 24.08 25.94 27.52
C ILE A 13 24.58 26.57 26.21
N SER A 14 25.04 27.81 26.31
CA SER A 14 25.81 28.46 25.23
C SER A 14 27.20 27.84 25.18
N CYS A 15 27.36 26.74 24.42
CA CYS A 15 28.66 26.23 24.02
C CYS A 15 28.96 26.67 22.58
N THR A 16 29.82 27.67 22.45
CA THR A 16 30.43 28.06 21.18
C THR A 16 31.26 26.91 20.61
N GLY A 17 30.86 26.38 19.45
CA GLY A 17 31.78 25.66 18.54
C GLY A 17 31.76 24.13 18.50
N LEU A 18 30.85 23.45 19.19
CA LEU A 18 30.63 22.00 19.03
C LEU A 18 29.20 21.75 18.59
N LYS A 19 29.00 21.13 17.42
CA LYS A 19 27.68 20.59 17.02
C LYS A 19 27.21 19.67 18.14
N LEU A 20 26.20 20.11 18.88
CA LEU A 20 25.55 19.29 19.90
C LEU A 20 24.81 18.17 19.15
N PHE A 21 25.35 16.95 19.18
CA PHE A 21 24.67 15.78 18.64
C PHE A 21 23.54 15.43 19.60
N ILE A 22 22.32 15.80 19.24
CA ILE A 22 21.12 15.38 19.94
C ILE A 22 20.80 13.96 19.48
N PRO A 23 20.61 12.99 20.38
CA PRO A 23 20.18 11.64 20.01
C PRO A 23 18.87 11.70 19.22
N ASP A 24 18.83 11.00 18.09
CA ASP A 24 17.61 10.86 17.29
C ASP A 24 16.67 9.87 17.98
N LEU A 25 15.81 10.39 18.85
CA LEU A 25 14.81 9.61 19.58
C LEU A 25 13.92 8.80 18.62
N HIS A 26 13.61 9.34 17.43
CA HIS A 26 12.76 8.68 16.45
C HIS A 26 13.43 7.42 15.90
N TYR A 27 14.73 7.48 15.63
CA TYR A 27 15.50 6.31 15.22
C TYR A 27 15.40 5.17 16.26
N TYR A 28 15.62 5.48 17.54
CA TYR A 28 15.57 4.47 18.61
C TYR A 28 14.18 3.84 18.76
N LEU A 29 13.12 4.64 18.66
CA LEU A 29 11.76 4.14 18.78
C LEU A 29 11.35 3.26 17.61
N ALA A 30 11.58 3.73 16.38
CA ALA A 30 11.15 3.02 15.18
C ALA A 30 12.01 1.77 14.90
N GLN A 31 13.34 1.85 15.13
CA GLN A 31 14.28 0.80 14.71
C GLN A 31 14.75 -0.10 15.85
N GLN A 32 14.58 0.28 17.11
CA GLN A 32 15.05 -0.55 18.24
C GLN A 32 13.93 -0.98 19.18
N ILE A 33 13.05 -0.08 19.60
CA ILE A 33 12.00 -0.38 20.58
C ILE A 33 10.81 -1.05 19.90
N HIS A 34 10.28 -0.46 18.82
CA HIS A 34 9.10 -0.96 18.13
C HIS A 34 9.26 -2.41 17.62
N PRO A 35 10.35 -2.81 16.94
CA PRO A 35 10.48 -4.16 16.42
C PRO A 35 10.49 -5.24 17.52
N VAL A 36 11.08 -4.93 18.68
CA VAL A 36 11.15 -5.84 19.83
C VAL A 36 9.78 -5.97 20.49
N VAL A 37 9.11 -4.84 20.76
CA VAL A 37 7.76 -4.85 21.37
C VAL A 37 6.75 -5.50 20.43
N SER A 38 6.79 -5.17 19.14
CA SER A 38 5.92 -5.77 18.13
C SER A 38 6.09 -7.28 18.09
N ARG A 39 7.32 -7.80 18.15
CA ARG A 39 7.58 -9.25 18.17
C ARG A 39 6.99 -9.93 19.41
N LEU A 40 7.15 -9.33 20.59
CA LEU A 40 6.62 -9.87 21.85
C LEU A 40 5.08 -9.83 21.91
N CYS A 41 4.49 -8.83 21.27
CA CYS A 41 3.05 -8.62 21.27
C CYS A 41 2.33 -9.29 20.08
N THR A 42 3.04 -9.80 19.07
CA THR A 42 2.45 -10.54 17.93
C THR A 42 1.44 -11.62 18.33
N PRO A 43 1.68 -12.48 19.35
CA PRO A 43 0.73 -13.53 19.73
C PRO A 43 -0.44 -13.03 20.60
N ILE A 44 -0.49 -11.74 20.95
CA ILE A 44 -1.55 -11.19 21.79
C ILE A 44 -2.71 -10.76 20.88
N GLU A 45 -3.84 -11.44 21.02
CA GLU A 45 -5.08 -11.09 20.33
C GLU A 45 -5.44 -9.61 20.57
N GLU A 46 -6.01 -8.96 19.55
CA GLU A 46 -6.39 -7.53 19.54
C GLU A 46 -5.24 -6.49 19.52
N THR A 47 -3.98 -6.92 19.51
CA THR A 47 -2.83 -6.01 19.40
C THR A 47 -2.31 -5.94 17.96
N ASP A 48 -2.10 -4.72 17.44
CA ASP A 48 -1.56 -4.48 16.10
C ASP A 48 -0.29 -3.61 16.18
N ALA A 49 0.65 -3.86 15.28
CA ALA A 49 1.90 -3.11 15.14
C ALA A 49 1.64 -1.60 14.96
N VAL A 50 0.53 -1.21 14.31
CA VAL A 50 0.11 0.20 14.18
C VAL A 50 -0.29 0.79 15.53
N ARG A 51 -1.11 0.09 16.31
CA ARG A 51 -1.53 0.54 17.67
C ARG A 51 -0.33 0.66 18.61
N LEU A 52 0.62 -0.26 18.52
CA LEU A 52 1.86 -0.22 19.28
C LEU A 52 2.73 0.99 18.88
N ALA A 53 2.83 1.31 17.59
CA ALA A 53 3.53 2.51 17.12
C ALA A 53 2.87 3.79 17.66
N GLU A 54 1.54 3.90 17.53
CA GLU A 54 0.78 5.04 18.04
C GLU A 54 0.94 5.22 19.56
N ALA A 55 0.98 4.11 20.32
CA ALA A 55 1.19 4.15 21.76
C ALA A 55 2.60 4.62 22.15
N LEU A 56 3.63 4.21 21.40
CA LEU A 56 5.01 4.67 21.59
C LEU A 56 5.14 6.16 21.27
N GLU A 57 4.46 6.64 20.22
CA GLU A 57 4.46 8.05 19.81
C GLU A 57 3.70 8.96 20.78
N CYS A 58 2.51 8.56 21.23
CA CYS A 58 1.69 9.35 22.16
C CYS A 58 2.40 9.63 23.49
N ARG A 59 3.33 8.77 23.90
CA ARG A 59 4.08 8.94 25.17
C ARG A 59 5.12 10.06 25.09
N ILE A 60 5.75 10.25 23.93
CA ILE A 60 6.76 11.30 23.71
C ILE A 60 6.09 12.66 23.65
N SER A 61 4.94 12.77 22.97
CA SER A 61 4.17 14.02 22.91
C SER A 61 3.73 14.52 24.30
N ARG A 62 3.59 13.62 25.28
CA ARG A 62 3.27 13.99 26.68
C ARG A 62 4.50 14.37 27.52
N GLU A 63 5.69 13.87 27.19
CA GLU A 63 6.92 14.17 27.93
C GLU A 63 7.68 15.38 27.33
N CYS A 64 7.57 15.63 26.01
CA CYS A 64 8.24 16.75 25.33
C CYS A 64 7.40 18.03 25.24
N CYS A 65 6.07 17.94 25.24
CA CYS A 65 5.18 19.11 25.27
C CYS A 65 4.56 19.22 26.67
N GLY A 66 4.98 20.24 27.44
CA GLY A 66 4.40 20.55 28.75
C GLY A 66 2.88 20.81 28.69
N PRO A 67 2.22 20.98 29.86
CA PRO A 67 0.75 21.00 30.02
C PRO A 67 0.00 22.17 29.37
N ALA A 68 0.62 22.92 28.46
CA ALA A 68 0.11 24.17 27.91
C ALA A 68 -0.37 24.12 26.44
N PHE A 69 -0.44 22.93 25.82
CA PHE A 69 -1.04 22.82 24.49
C PHE A 69 -2.35 22.03 24.56
N PRO A 70 -3.49 22.63 24.14
CA PRO A 70 -4.76 21.93 24.14
C PRO A 70 -4.63 20.70 23.24
N ILE A 71 -5.20 19.59 23.71
CA ILE A 71 -5.48 18.38 22.93
C ILE A 71 -6.47 18.80 21.84
N VAL A 72 -5.97 19.44 20.79
CA VAL A 72 -6.69 19.53 19.53
C VAL A 72 -6.43 18.19 18.87
N THR A 73 -7.50 17.44 18.70
CA THR A 73 -7.58 16.26 17.84
C THR A 73 -7.24 16.69 16.41
N ILE A 74 -5.96 16.93 16.12
CA ILE A 74 -5.48 17.20 14.78
C ILE A 74 -5.31 15.83 14.14
N ARG A 75 -6.39 15.38 13.48
CA ARG A 75 -6.31 14.39 12.40
C ARG A 75 -5.22 14.87 11.43
N GLY A 76 -4.04 14.26 11.46
CA GLY A 76 -3.06 14.42 10.39
C GLY A 76 -1.73 15.09 10.73
N PHE A 77 -1.27 15.14 11.98
CA PHE A 77 0.13 15.51 12.26
C PHE A 77 1.04 14.27 12.19
N PHE A 78 1.35 13.84 10.96
CA PHE A 78 2.40 12.87 10.64
C PHE A 78 3.78 13.53 10.81
N VAL A 79 4.40 13.40 11.99
CA VAL A 79 5.76 13.96 12.24
C VAL A 79 6.86 12.93 12.08
N LEU A 80 6.55 11.66 11.82
CA LEU A 80 7.59 10.65 11.72
C LEU A 80 8.21 10.48 10.33
N GLY A 81 7.65 11.03 9.25
CA GLY A 81 8.04 10.59 7.90
C GLY A 81 7.86 9.07 7.67
N MET A 82 7.41 8.33 8.68
CA MET A 82 6.79 7.03 8.58
C MET A 82 5.43 7.29 7.97
N ASP A 83 5.37 7.12 6.66
CA ASP A 83 4.10 7.09 5.98
C ASP A 83 3.30 5.93 6.60
N ALA A 84 2.34 6.21 7.48
CA ALA A 84 1.43 5.20 8.00
C ALA A 84 0.71 4.47 6.86
N SER A 85 0.68 5.01 5.63
CA SER A 85 0.27 4.22 4.47
C SER A 85 1.35 3.23 4.02
N SER A 86 2.66 3.50 4.15
CA SER A 86 3.71 2.47 3.98
C SER A 86 3.64 1.40 5.06
N TYR A 87 3.39 1.78 6.32
CA TYR A 87 3.30 0.82 7.41
C TYR A 87 2.00 0.01 7.32
N ARG A 88 0.87 0.65 6.98
CA ARG A 88 -0.38 -0.06 6.64
C ARG A 88 -0.23 -0.92 5.39
N ARG A 89 0.49 -0.47 4.35
CA ARG A 89 0.80 -1.27 3.15
C ARG A 89 1.61 -2.51 3.52
N SER A 90 2.66 -2.35 4.30
CA SER A 90 3.52 -3.44 4.74
C SER A 90 2.85 -4.37 5.76
N ALA A 91 2.03 -3.84 6.67
CA ALA A 91 1.26 -4.61 7.64
C ALA A 91 0.11 -5.38 6.97
N ALA A 92 -0.61 -4.75 6.02
CA ALA A 92 -1.64 -5.43 5.22
C ALA A 92 -1.05 -6.52 4.32
N ALA A 93 0.08 -6.26 3.66
CA ALA A 93 0.79 -7.28 2.88
C ALA A 93 1.25 -8.46 3.76
N ARG A 94 1.77 -8.19 4.96
CA ARG A 94 2.17 -9.23 5.93
C ARG A 94 0.99 -9.99 6.53
N ALA A 95 -0.12 -9.31 6.83
CA ALA A 95 -1.36 -9.95 7.28
C ALA A 95 -1.89 -10.88 6.18
N SER A 96 -1.82 -10.46 4.92
CA SER A 96 -2.23 -11.25 3.76
C SER A 96 -1.39 -12.53 3.56
N ASP A 97 -0.10 -12.50 3.93
CA ASP A 97 0.82 -13.65 3.84
C ASP A 97 0.75 -14.59 5.07
N ASN A 98 0.51 -14.06 6.28
CA ASN A 98 0.39 -14.85 7.51
C ASN A 98 -1.02 -15.42 7.74
N ALA A 99 -2.06 -14.86 7.11
CA ALA A 99 -3.45 -15.32 7.22
C ALA A 99 -3.71 -16.74 6.66
N ALA A 100 -2.72 -17.37 6.03
CA ALA A 100 -2.86 -18.76 5.58
C ALA A 100 -2.76 -19.79 6.72
N VAL A 101 -2.30 -19.40 7.92
CA VAL A 101 -1.98 -20.37 8.99
C VAL A 101 -2.90 -20.29 10.22
N GLU A 102 -3.56 -19.17 10.52
CA GLU A 102 -4.25 -19.04 11.82
C GLU A 102 -5.71 -18.54 11.81
N ASP A 103 -6.29 -18.12 10.68
CA ASP A 103 -7.66 -17.56 10.71
C ASP A 103 -8.58 -18.23 9.68
N GLU A 104 -9.38 -19.19 10.14
CA GLU A 104 -10.43 -19.91 9.38
C GLU A 104 -11.52 -18.95 8.82
N TRP A 105 -11.54 -17.67 9.23
CA TRP A 105 -12.47 -16.65 8.74
C TRP A 105 -11.87 -15.62 7.76
N ALA A 106 -10.57 -15.65 7.47
CA ALA A 106 -9.93 -14.64 6.59
C ALA A 106 -10.46 -14.63 5.15
N TRP A 107 -11.06 -15.73 4.68
CA TRP A 107 -11.69 -15.83 3.35
C TRP A 107 -13.07 -15.17 3.27
N ASN A 108 -13.69 -14.83 4.39
CA ASN A 108 -15.03 -14.23 4.46
C ASN A 108 -15.00 -12.70 4.63
N GLY A 109 -13.83 -12.11 4.84
CA GLY A 109 -13.67 -10.65 4.89
C GLY A 109 -13.73 -10.02 3.48
N PRO A 110 -14.23 -8.78 3.34
CA PRO A 110 -14.11 -8.07 2.07
C PRO A 110 -12.63 -7.92 1.72
N VAL A 111 -12.24 -8.37 0.53
CA VAL A 111 -10.88 -8.16 0.00
C VAL A 111 -10.66 -6.65 -0.11
N THR A 112 -9.81 -6.11 0.76
CA THR A 112 -9.47 -4.68 0.77
C THR A 112 -8.20 -4.45 -0.03
N TYR A 113 -8.26 -3.50 -0.97
CA TYR A 113 -7.12 -3.11 -1.81
C TYR A 113 -6.45 -1.83 -1.29
N ASP A 114 -6.46 -1.65 0.03
CA ASP A 114 -5.91 -0.46 0.67
C ASP A 114 -4.40 -0.34 0.47
N HIS A 115 -3.71 -1.49 0.37
CA HIS A 115 -2.28 -1.55 0.08
C HIS A 115 -1.92 -1.23 -1.38
N CYS A 116 -2.90 -1.26 -2.29
CA CYS A 116 -2.67 -1.08 -3.71
C CYS A 116 -2.53 0.40 -4.10
N GLU A 117 -1.67 0.65 -5.08
CA GLU A 117 -1.42 1.95 -5.69
C GLU A 117 -2.53 2.30 -6.68
N SER A 118 -2.98 3.56 -6.67
CA SER A 118 -4.02 4.05 -7.59
C SER A 118 -3.53 4.14 -9.03
N LEU A 119 -4.46 4.07 -9.99
CA LEU A 119 -4.14 4.38 -11.38
C LEU A 119 -3.81 5.87 -11.50
N SER A 120 -2.53 6.18 -11.75
CA SER A 120 -2.06 7.57 -11.80
C SER A 120 -1.38 7.93 -13.12
N PHE A 121 -1.75 9.09 -13.67
CA PHE A 121 -1.11 9.64 -14.86
C PHE A 121 -1.26 11.16 -14.94
N VAL A 122 -0.33 11.80 -15.67
CA VAL A 122 -0.37 13.24 -15.92
C VAL A 122 -1.37 13.51 -17.04
N CYS A 123 -2.22 14.52 -16.84
CA CYS A 123 -3.19 14.99 -17.81
C CYS A 123 -2.51 15.37 -19.14
N PRO A 124 -3.01 14.89 -20.29
CA PRO A 124 -2.44 15.21 -21.61
C PRO A 124 -2.77 16.63 -22.09
N GLY A 125 -3.66 17.36 -21.40
CA GLY A 125 -4.04 18.72 -21.77
C GLY A 125 -2.85 19.69 -21.76
N GLN A 126 -2.77 20.56 -22.77
CA GLN A 126 -1.69 21.54 -22.89
C GLN A 126 -1.62 22.43 -21.64
N GLY A 127 -0.49 22.40 -20.94
CA GLY A 127 -0.23 23.25 -19.76
C GLY A 127 -0.97 22.87 -18.48
N CYS A 128 -1.71 21.75 -18.44
CA CYS A 128 -2.47 21.37 -17.24
C CYS A 128 -1.57 20.79 -16.13
N GLY A 129 -0.68 19.85 -16.48
CA GLY A 129 0.27 19.24 -15.53
C GLY A 129 -0.36 18.49 -14.35
N ASN A 130 -1.69 18.31 -14.33
CA ASN A 130 -2.39 17.69 -13.22
C ASN A 130 -2.15 16.18 -13.18
N VAL A 131 -1.88 15.62 -12.01
CA VAL A 131 -1.81 14.17 -11.80
C VAL A 131 -3.19 13.68 -11.39
N LEU A 132 -3.83 12.87 -12.23
CA LEU A 132 -5.08 12.20 -11.90
C LEU A 132 -4.76 10.95 -11.08
N ASN A 133 -5.48 10.71 -9.99
CA ASN A 133 -5.32 9.53 -9.12
C ASN A 133 -6.66 8.80 -9.01
N ILE A 134 -6.81 7.73 -9.78
CA ILE A 134 -8.09 7.05 -9.95
C ILE A 134 -8.09 5.76 -9.13
N ARG A 135 -9.03 5.67 -8.17
CA ARG A 135 -9.28 4.47 -7.34
C ARG A 135 -10.67 3.86 -7.54
N LYS A 136 -11.56 4.55 -8.23
CA LYS A 136 -12.92 4.10 -8.53
C LYS A 136 -13.27 4.48 -9.96
N ALA A 137 -14.14 3.70 -10.60
CA ALA A 137 -14.62 3.99 -11.95
C ALA A 137 -15.59 5.19 -11.99
N ILE A 138 -16.37 5.36 -10.92
CA ILE A 138 -17.44 6.35 -10.81
C ILE A 138 -17.20 7.20 -9.57
N GLU A 139 -17.25 8.52 -9.75
CA GLU A 139 -17.12 9.51 -8.70
C GLU A 139 -18.45 10.23 -8.50
N ASN A 140 -18.79 10.50 -7.24
CA ASN A 140 -19.95 11.30 -6.85
C ASN A 140 -19.52 12.75 -6.67
N GLU A 141 -19.99 13.65 -7.53
CA GLU A 141 -19.87 15.09 -7.34
C GLU A 141 -21.18 15.67 -6.79
N GLU A 142 -21.12 16.89 -6.25
CA GLU A 142 -22.30 17.64 -5.78
C GLU A 142 -23.33 17.85 -6.90
N SER A 143 -22.89 17.94 -8.15
CA SER A 143 -23.70 18.13 -9.36
C SER A 143 -24.14 16.85 -10.08
N GLY A 144 -23.79 15.66 -9.56
CA GLY A 144 -24.18 14.37 -10.13
C GLY A 144 -23.05 13.35 -10.20
N LEU A 145 -23.26 12.28 -10.99
CA LEU A 145 -22.26 11.24 -11.19
C LEU A 145 -21.39 11.51 -12.42
N ARG A 146 -20.08 11.25 -12.29
CA ARG A 146 -19.11 11.29 -13.37
C ARG A 146 -18.31 9.99 -13.45
N LEU A 147 -17.89 9.63 -14.65
CA LEU A 147 -16.85 8.60 -14.83
C LEU A 147 -15.49 9.27 -14.60
N SER A 148 -14.61 8.61 -13.86
CA SER A 148 -13.32 9.19 -13.48
C SER A 148 -12.41 9.47 -14.68
N LEU A 149 -12.62 8.77 -15.80
CA LEU A 149 -11.93 8.96 -17.09
C LEU A 149 -12.77 9.74 -18.13
N ASP A 150 -13.79 10.49 -17.72
CA ASP A 150 -14.59 11.32 -18.65
C ASP A 150 -13.80 12.58 -19.05
N THR A 151 -13.53 13.45 -18.08
CA THR A 151 -12.83 14.73 -18.28
C THR A 151 -11.86 15.04 -17.14
N CYS A 152 -10.80 15.79 -17.46
CA CYS A 152 -9.88 16.27 -16.42
C CYS A 152 -10.51 17.37 -15.57
N GLU A 153 -10.43 17.25 -14.24
CA GLU A 153 -10.98 18.24 -13.28
C GLU A 153 -10.47 19.67 -13.46
N LYS A 154 -9.23 19.86 -13.95
CA LYS A 154 -8.62 21.20 -14.05
C LYS A 154 -8.80 21.88 -15.40
N CYS A 155 -8.71 21.12 -16.48
CA CYS A 155 -8.70 21.68 -17.84
C CYS A 155 -9.88 21.21 -18.70
N ASN A 156 -10.78 20.38 -18.15
CA ASN A 156 -11.96 19.84 -18.83
C ASN A 156 -11.67 19.20 -20.20
N VAL A 157 -10.44 18.70 -20.40
CA VAL A 157 -10.09 17.97 -21.62
C VAL A 157 -10.76 16.60 -21.58
N GLU A 158 -11.37 16.20 -22.69
CA GLU A 158 -11.93 14.87 -22.88
C GLU A 158 -10.81 13.84 -22.93
N LEU A 159 -10.78 12.92 -21.97
CA LEU A 159 -9.73 11.92 -21.85
C LEU A 159 -9.90 10.78 -22.86
N SER A 160 -11.12 10.56 -23.36
CA SER A 160 -11.46 9.57 -24.40
C SER A 160 -10.66 9.78 -25.69
N GLN A 161 -10.37 11.04 -26.06
CA GLN A 161 -9.58 11.38 -27.25
C GLN A 161 -8.10 10.95 -27.12
N TYR A 162 -7.60 10.82 -25.90
CA TYR A 162 -6.22 10.45 -25.59
C TYR A 162 -6.11 8.98 -25.14
N SER A 163 -7.01 8.11 -25.61
CA SER A 163 -7.06 6.68 -25.25
C SER A 163 -5.70 6.00 -25.39
N ALA A 164 -5.01 6.21 -26.51
CA ALA A 164 -3.69 5.63 -26.77
C ALA A 164 -2.64 6.04 -25.73
N TYR A 165 -2.64 7.31 -25.29
CA TYR A 165 -1.73 7.80 -24.26
C TYR A 165 -2.02 7.11 -22.91
N ILE A 166 -3.29 6.99 -22.53
CA ILE A 166 -3.71 6.37 -21.27
C ILE A 166 -3.37 4.87 -21.29
N CYS A 167 -3.67 4.16 -22.37
CA CYS A 167 -3.31 2.74 -22.55
C CYS A 167 -1.80 2.51 -22.51
N ASN A 168 -1.00 3.39 -23.14
CA ASN A 168 0.45 3.32 -23.06
C ASN A 168 0.96 3.56 -21.64
N ARG A 169 0.38 4.55 -20.94
CA ARG A 169 0.77 4.86 -19.56
C ARG A 169 0.43 3.70 -18.63
N LEU A 170 -0.75 3.12 -18.73
CA LEU A 170 -1.14 1.92 -17.98
C LEU A 170 -0.20 0.74 -18.29
N SER A 171 0.16 0.53 -19.56
CA SER A 171 1.13 -0.50 -19.95
C SER A 171 2.49 -0.32 -19.29
N LEU A 172 2.98 0.93 -19.20
CA LEU A 172 4.24 1.23 -18.52
C LEU A 172 4.13 0.96 -17.02
N THR A 173 3.06 1.44 -16.38
CA THR A 173 2.83 1.21 -14.95
C THR A 173 2.74 -0.28 -14.62
N LEU A 174 2.06 -1.09 -15.44
CA LEU A 174 1.99 -2.54 -15.25
C LEU A 174 3.35 -3.22 -15.40
N ARG A 175 4.18 -2.78 -16.36
CA ARG A 175 5.56 -3.27 -16.48
C ARG A 175 6.39 -2.89 -15.27
N ASP A 176 6.22 -1.68 -14.75
CA ASP A 176 6.93 -1.21 -13.57
C ASP A 176 6.57 -2.06 -12.34
N TYR A 177 5.30 -2.45 -12.15
CA TYR A 177 4.93 -3.38 -11.07
C TYR A 177 5.54 -4.78 -11.24
N VAL A 178 5.59 -5.30 -12.46
CA VAL A 178 6.27 -6.58 -12.74
C VAL A 178 7.77 -6.46 -12.42
N MET A 179 8.41 -5.36 -12.85
CA MET A 179 9.82 -5.10 -12.54
C MET A 179 10.06 -4.93 -11.04
N LYS A 180 9.15 -4.26 -10.32
CA LYS A 180 9.16 -4.12 -8.86
C LYS A 180 9.17 -5.49 -8.18
N HIS A 181 8.36 -6.44 -8.64
CA HIS A 181 8.35 -7.82 -8.14
C HIS A 181 9.64 -8.60 -8.45
N LEU A 182 10.16 -8.45 -9.67
CA LEU A 182 11.36 -9.17 -10.09
C LEU A 182 12.61 -8.64 -9.36
N MET A 183 12.66 -7.34 -9.09
CA MET A 183 13.80 -6.66 -8.44
C MET A 183 13.65 -6.52 -6.93
N ALA A 184 12.53 -6.97 -6.35
CA ALA A 184 12.29 -6.91 -4.92
C ALA A 184 13.34 -7.75 -4.16
N PRO A 185 14.02 -7.16 -3.15
CA PRO A 185 14.90 -7.94 -2.31
C PRO A 185 14.11 -8.92 -1.43
N PHE A 186 14.79 -9.96 -1.00
CA PHE A 186 14.34 -10.84 0.06
C PHE A 186 14.65 -10.22 1.41
N LYS A 187 13.66 -10.08 2.27
CA LYS A 187 13.78 -9.59 3.65
C LYS A 187 13.45 -10.72 4.63
N CYS A 188 14.19 -10.78 5.72
CA CYS A 188 13.91 -11.69 6.82
C CYS A 188 12.58 -11.32 7.47
N ASP A 189 11.77 -12.34 7.76
CA ASP A 189 10.52 -12.18 8.51
C ASP A 189 10.72 -11.69 9.95
N ASP A 190 11.79 -12.14 10.63
CA ASP A 190 12.15 -11.70 11.98
C ASP A 190 12.41 -10.18 12.00
N PRO A 191 11.55 -9.38 12.68
CA PRO A 191 11.67 -7.93 12.71
C PRO A 191 12.94 -7.44 13.41
N VAL A 192 13.58 -8.27 14.22
CA VAL A 192 14.85 -7.92 14.90
C VAL A 192 16.05 -8.17 13.99
N CYS A 193 15.95 -9.10 13.05
CA CYS A 193 17.06 -9.49 12.19
C CYS A 193 17.35 -8.43 11.11
N GLU A 194 16.28 -7.90 10.48
CA GLU A 194 16.30 -6.90 9.41
C GLU A 194 17.23 -7.23 8.22
N PHE A 195 17.65 -8.48 8.07
CA PHE A 195 18.50 -8.87 6.96
C PHE A 195 17.73 -8.76 5.63
N SER A 196 18.32 -8.10 4.64
CA SER A 196 17.75 -7.94 3.31
C SER A 196 18.81 -8.21 2.23
N THR A 197 18.45 -8.94 1.18
CA THR A 197 19.37 -9.33 0.10
C THR A 197 18.65 -9.42 -1.24
N ARG A 198 19.32 -9.04 -2.34
CA ARG A 198 18.84 -9.32 -3.71
C ARG A 198 19.43 -10.61 -4.28
N THR A 199 20.40 -11.19 -3.59
CA THR A 199 21.05 -12.43 -4.01
C THR A 199 20.13 -13.61 -3.73
N HIS A 200 19.87 -14.41 -4.76
CA HIS A 200 19.17 -15.67 -4.59
C HIS A 200 20.02 -16.62 -3.74
N LEU A 201 19.46 -17.06 -2.62
CA LEU A 201 20.07 -18.06 -1.76
C LEU A 201 19.53 -19.45 -2.14
N LEU A 202 20.33 -20.48 -1.83
CA LEU A 202 20.02 -21.86 -2.18
C LEU A 202 19.59 -22.71 -0.98
N ARG A 203 19.65 -22.16 0.23
CA ARG A 203 19.34 -22.91 1.46
C ARG A 203 17.86 -22.76 1.79
N TRP A 204 17.16 -23.89 1.81
CA TRP A 204 15.71 -23.98 2.03
C TRP A 204 15.40 -24.79 3.28
N SER A 205 14.47 -24.29 4.08
CA SER A 205 13.79 -25.01 5.15
C SER A 205 12.43 -25.52 4.66
N ARG A 206 11.64 -26.12 5.56
CA ARG A 206 10.24 -26.49 5.27
C ARG A 206 9.34 -25.28 5.00
N GLU A 207 9.66 -24.14 5.59
CA GLU A 207 8.84 -22.92 5.54
C GLU A 207 9.27 -21.95 4.43
N GLY A 208 10.52 -22.02 3.97
CA GLY A 208 11.01 -21.19 2.87
C GLY A 208 12.52 -21.05 2.82
N LEU A 209 13.01 -19.95 2.25
CA LEU A 209 14.45 -19.65 2.16
C LEU A 209 15.02 -19.29 3.54
N GLU A 210 16.10 -19.93 3.96
CA GLU A 210 16.68 -19.69 5.28
C GLU A 210 17.47 -18.39 5.33
N CYS A 211 17.27 -17.61 6.39
CA CYS A 211 18.06 -16.41 6.66
C CYS A 211 19.50 -16.79 7.06
N PRO A 212 20.54 -16.20 6.44
CA PRO A 212 21.93 -16.47 6.80
C PRO A 212 22.37 -15.78 8.10
N LYS A 213 21.61 -14.79 8.59
CA LYS A 213 21.98 -13.97 9.76
C LYS A 213 21.39 -14.49 11.08
N CYS A 214 20.18 -15.07 11.06
CA CYS A 214 19.52 -15.58 12.27
C CYS A 214 19.14 -17.05 12.14
N SER A 215 19.18 -17.78 13.25
CA SER A 215 18.79 -19.18 13.34
C SER A 215 17.27 -19.28 13.53
N GLY A 216 16.51 -19.23 12.42
CA GLY A 216 15.06 -19.44 12.42
C GLY A 216 14.25 -18.44 11.61
N GLY A 217 14.87 -17.38 11.06
CA GLY A 217 14.17 -16.47 10.16
C GLY A 217 14.05 -17.04 8.75
N VAL A 218 12.91 -16.80 8.12
CA VAL A 218 12.65 -17.12 6.72
C VAL A 218 12.68 -15.86 5.88
N LEU A 219 13.34 -15.95 4.73
CA LEU A 219 13.43 -14.87 3.76
C LEU A 219 12.22 -14.87 2.84
N ARG A 220 11.50 -13.74 2.80
CA ARG A 220 10.36 -13.49 1.92
C ARG A 220 10.66 -12.30 1.02
N LYS A 221 10.13 -12.29 -0.21
CA LYS A 221 10.26 -11.10 -1.06
C LYS A 221 9.51 -9.93 -0.42
N GLU A 222 10.12 -8.75 -0.40
CA GLU A 222 9.46 -7.53 0.09
C GLU A 222 8.21 -7.16 -0.73
N TYR A 223 8.19 -7.55 -2.00
CA TYR A 223 7.01 -7.43 -2.87
C TYR A 223 6.72 -8.81 -3.46
N SER A 224 5.70 -9.48 -2.90
CA SER A 224 5.37 -10.86 -3.20
C SER A 224 4.69 -11.01 -4.57
N ALA A 225 4.50 -12.26 -5.02
CA ALA A 225 3.70 -12.53 -6.22
C ALA A 225 2.21 -12.23 -5.97
N LYS A 226 1.76 -12.39 -4.72
CA LYS A 226 0.41 -12.04 -4.27
C LYS A 226 0.19 -10.53 -4.35
N ASP A 227 1.12 -9.72 -3.85
CA ASP A 227 1.01 -8.25 -3.92
C ASP A 227 0.90 -7.74 -5.36
N LEU A 228 1.64 -8.37 -6.29
CA LEU A 228 1.53 -8.07 -7.72
C LEU A 228 0.15 -8.45 -8.28
N PHE A 229 -0.37 -9.61 -7.90
CA PHE A 229 -1.69 -10.06 -8.29
C PHE A 229 -2.79 -9.15 -7.76
N ASP A 230 -2.75 -8.81 -6.47
CA ASP A 230 -3.69 -7.90 -5.82
C ASP A 230 -3.67 -6.52 -6.50
N GLN A 231 -2.49 -6.00 -6.82
CA GLN A 231 -2.35 -4.73 -7.54
C GLN A 231 -2.97 -4.78 -8.95
N GLN A 232 -2.80 -5.88 -9.68
CA GLN A 232 -3.38 -6.06 -11.01
C GLN A 232 -4.91 -6.24 -10.93
N MET A 233 -5.39 -6.99 -9.94
CA MET A 233 -6.82 -7.21 -9.71
C MET A 233 -7.52 -5.94 -9.25
N PHE A 234 -6.88 -5.15 -8.38
CA PHE A 234 -7.33 -3.82 -8.00
C PHE A 234 -7.53 -2.95 -9.23
N LEU A 235 -6.52 -2.84 -10.11
CA LEU A 235 -6.64 -2.04 -11.32
C LEU A 235 -7.77 -2.54 -12.23
N LYS A 236 -7.99 -3.87 -12.31
CA LYS A 236 -9.12 -4.44 -13.04
C LYS A 236 -10.46 -3.96 -12.48
N GLN A 237 -10.62 -3.94 -11.16
CA GLN A 237 -11.82 -3.41 -10.51
C GLN A 237 -11.99 -1.90 -10.73
N VAL A 238 -10.91 -1.12 -10.70
CA VAL A 238 -10.95 0.34 -10.95
C VAL A 238 -11.50 0.67 -12.34
N VAL A 239 -11.23 -0.19 -13.34
CA VAL A 239 -11.69 0.01 -14.71
C VAL A 239 -12.98 -0.75 -15.04
N ASP A 240 -13.54 -1.51 -14.10
CA ASP A 240 -14.77 -2.26 -14.30
C ASP A 240 -16.01 -1.37 -14.10
N VAL A 241 -16.39 -0.69 -15.18
CA VAL A 241 -17.59 0.15 -15.20
C VAL A 241 -18.85 -0.70 -15.06
N HIS A 242 -18.87 -1.95 -15.51
CA HIS A 242 -20.08 -2.77 -15.49
C HIS A 242 -20.49 -3.12 -14.06
N THR A 243 -19.54 -3.65 -13.28
CA THR A 243 -19.76 -3.91 -11.85
C THR A 243 -20.07 -2.62 -11.08
N ALA A 244 -19.37 -1.52 -11.37
CA ALA A 244 -19.65 -0.23 -10.73
C ALA A 244 -21.06 0.30 -11.04
N LEU A 245 -21.58 0.05 -12.25
CA LEU A 245 -22.95 0.42 -12.61
C LEU A 245 -23.98 -0.45 -11.89
N GLU A 246 -23.71 -1.74 -11.68
CA GLU A 246 -24.60 -2.66 -10.96
C GLU A 246 -24.78 -2.31 -9.49
N GLU A 247 -23.84 -1.57 -8.89
CA GLU A 247 -23.96 -1.07 -7.51
C GLU A 247 -24.85 0.18 -7.39
N LEU A 248 -25.07 0.93 -8.49
CA LEU A 248 -25.82 2.18 -8.48
C LEU A 248 -27.34 1.99 -8.58
N LYS A 249 -28.12 2.99 -8.16
CA LYS A 249 -29.59 2.98 -8.37
C LYS A 249 -29.93 3.06 -9.87
N PRO A 250 -31.06 2.48 -10.32
CA PRO A 250 -31.41 2.44 -11.75
C PRO A 250 -31.58 3.84 -12.38
N GLU A 251 -32.01 4.84 -11.62
CA GLU A 251 -32.14 6.23 -12.08
C GLU A 251 -30.76 6.85 -12.38
N GLN A 252 -29.79 6.62 -11.50
CA GLN A 252 -28.41 7.09 -11.62
C GLN A 252 -27.70 6.47 -12.83
N ARG A 253 -27.96 5.18 -13.08
CA ARG A 253 -27.43 4.47 -14.27
C ARG A 253 -27.91 5.12 -15.57
N ARG A 254 -29.19 5.47 -15.66
CA ARG A 254 -29.77 6.10 -16.85
C ARG A 254 -29.18 7.48 -17.13
N ILE A 255 -28.89 8.26 -16.09
CA ILE A 255 -28.27 9.59 -16.21
C ILE A 255 -26.83 9.50 -16.75
N LEU A 256 -26.07 8.48 -16.34
CA LEU A 256 -24.72 8.25 -16.86
C LEU A 256 -24.74 7.75 -18.31
N GLN A 257 -25.64 6.83 -18.63
CA GLN A 257 -25.77 6.25 -19.97
C GLN A 257 -26.33 7.23 -21.00
N SER A 258 -27.07 8.24 -20.59
CA SER A 258 -27.60 9.28 -21.49
C SER A 258 -26.56 10.32 -21.90
N LYS A 259 -25.36 10.33 -21.29
CA LYS A 259 -24.29 11.26 -21.65
C LYS A 259 -23.73 10.94 -23.05
N PRO A 260 -23.50 11.95 -23.90
CA PRO A 260 -23.06 11.75 -25.28
C PRO A 260 -21.65 11.14 -25.39
N ASN A 261 -20.77 11.38 -24.41
CA ASN A 261 -19.40 10.84 -24.38
C ASN A 261 -19.32 9.42 -23.80
N PHE A 262 -20.42 8.88 -23.26
CA PHE A 262 -20.47 7.57 -22.64
C PHE A 262 -19.91 6.43 -23.50
N PRO A 263 -20.29 6.26 -24.80
CA PRO A 263 -19.78 5.15 -25.61
C PRO A 263 -18.26 5.22 -25.87
N ALA A 264 -17.71 6.42 -26.06
CA ALA A 264 -16.28 6.60 -26.29
C ALA A 264 -15.47 6.29 -25.03
N VAL A 265 -15.95 6.79 -23.87
CA VAL A 265 -15.33 6.49 -22.57
C VAL A 265 -15.45 5.00 -22.23
N MET A 266 -16.59 4.37 -22.52
CA MET A 266 -16.77 2.91 -22.32
C MET A 266 -15.80 2.09 -23.16
N SER A 267 -15.55 2.50 -24.41
CA SER A 267 -14.52 1.87 -25.27
C SER A 267 -13.13 1.94 -24.63
N LEU A 268 -12.76 3.10 -24.08
CA LEU A 268 -11.50 3.27 -23.35
C LEU A 268 -11.41 2.32 -22.13
N TYR A 269 -12.44 2.24 -21.30
CA TYR A 269 -12.46 1.30 -20.17
C TYR A 269 -12.32 -0.16 -20.60
N ASN A 270 -12.97 -0.57 -21.70
CA ASN A 270 -12.84 -1.90 -22.26
C ASN A 270 -11.41 -2.19 -22.75
N GLU A 271 -10.75 -1.24 -23.41
CA GLU A 271 -9.35 -1.36 -23.83
C GLU A 271 -8.41 -1.53 -22.63
N LEU A 272 -8.60 -0.72 -21.57
CA LEU A 272 -7.80 -0.81 -20.34
C LEU A 272 -8.02 -2.15 -19.63
N SER A 273 -9.27 -2.62 -19.55
CA SER A 273 -9.61 -3.91 -18.95
C SER A 273 -9.00 -5.09 -19.73
N ALA A 274 -9.06 -5.05 -21.07
CA ALA A 274 -8.42 -6.06 -21.91
C ALA A 274 -6.90 -6.07 -21.74
N LEU A 275 -6.28 -4.89 -21.62
CA LEU A 275 -4.85 -4.75 -21.37
C LEU A 275 -4.45 -5.36 -20.02
N ILE A 276 -5.16 -5.04 -18.94
CA ILE A 276 -4.90 -5.61 -17.60
C ILE A 276 -5.08 -7.14 -17.62
N THR A 277 -6.13 -7.63 -18.27
CA THR A 277 -6.41 -9.08 -18.40
C THR A 277 -5.25 -9.81 -19.06
N ARG A 278 -4.64 -9.25 -20.12
CA ARG A 278 -3.44 -9.83 -20.75
C ARG A 278 -2.24 -9.95 -19.82
N TYR A 279 -2.10 -9.08 -18.83
CA TYR A 279 -1.04 -9.18 -17.82
C TYR A 279 -1.42 -10.20 -16.73
N LEU A 280 -2.69 -10.23 -16.30
CA LEU A 280 -3.20 -11.22 -15.35
C LEU A 280 -3.05 -12.65 -15.90
N ASP A 281 -3.31 -12.88 -17.19
CA ASP A 281 -3.17 -14.20 -17.83
C ASP A 281 -1.74 -14.75 -17.81
N LYS A 282 -0.74 -13.86 -17.72
CA LYS A 282 0.68 -14.21 -17.60
C LYS A 282 1.11 -14.41 -16.14
N ASN A 283 0.31 -13.91 -15.19
CA ASN A 283 0.59 -14.08 -13.78
C ASN A 283 0.14 -15.48 -13.35
N ALA A 284 1.08 -16.32 -12.91
CA ALA A 284 0.76 -17.70 -12.50
C ALA A 284 -0.23 -17.74 -11.32
N TYR A 285 -0.28 -16.69 -10.49
CA TYR A 285 -1.21 -16.58 -9.38
C TYR A 285 -2.69 -16.51 -9.81
N SER A 286 -2.98 -16.13 -11.07
CA SER A 286 -4.35 -16.04 -11.58
C SER A 286 -4.93 -17.38 -12.02
N LYS A 287 -4.08 -18.41 -12.20
CA LYS A 287 -4.47 -19.70 -12.77
C LYS A 287 -4.34 -20.80 -11.73
N VAL A 288 -5.47 -21.40 -11.39
CA VAL A 288 -5.53 -22.58 -10.52
C VAL A 288 -5.81 -23.79 -11.39
N ASP A 289 -4.81 -24.64 -11.59
CA ASP A 289 -4.99 -25.91 -12.29
C ASP A 289 -5.61 -26.95 -11.35
N LEU A 290 -6.94 -27.06 -11.43
CA LEU A 290 -7.70 -28.02 -10.64
C LEU A 290 -7.31 -29.47 -10.98
N ALA A 291 -6.93 -29.76 -12.22
CA ALA A 291 -6.52 -31.11 -12.61
C ALA A 291 -5.21 -31.48 -11.90
N PHE A 292 -4.26 -30.56 -11.79
CA PHE A 292 -3.04 -30.76 -11.00
C PHE A 292 -3.33 -30.97 -9.51
N ILE A 293 -4.21 -30.16 -8.91
CA ILE A 293 -4.55 -30.25 -7.48
C ILE A 293 -5.23 -31.59 -7.15
N PHE A 294 -6.16 -32.05 -7.99
CA PHE A 294 -6.93 -33.27 -7.75
C PHE A 294 -6.33 -34.52 -8.43
N ALA A 295 -5.23 -34.41 -9.16
CA ALA A 295 -4.54 -35.54 -9.80
C ALA A 295 -4.22 -36.71 -8.85
N PRO A 296 -3.81 -36.49 -7.58
CA PRO A 296 -3.57 -37.59 -6.64
C PRO A 296 -4.85 -38.33 -6.23
N MET A 297 -6.02 -37.67 -6.26
CA MET A 297 -7.31 -38.27 -5.91
C MET A 297 -7.92 -39.08 -7.06
N LEU A 298 -7.47 -38.85 -8.29
CA LEU A 298 -7.95 -39.54 -9.50
C LEU A 298 -7.24 -40.87 -9.79
N LYS A 299 -6.22 -41.25 -8.98
CA LYS A 299 -5.43 -42.49 -9.18
C LYS A 299 -5.84 -43.65 -8.27
N ILE A 300 -7.01 -43.57 -7.63
CA ILE A 300 -7.54 -44.66 -6.78
C ILE A 300 -8.60 -45.40 -7.60
N GLU A 301 -8.17 -46.32 -8.45
CA GLU A 301 -8.97 -47.41 -9.02
C GLU A 301 -8.21 -48.73 -8.85
#